data_AF-A0A0D2EM50-F1
#
_entry.id   AF-A0A0D2EM50-F1
#
_cell.length_a   1.000
_cell.length_b   1.000
_cell.length_c   1.000
_cell.angle_alpha   90.00
_cell.angle_beta   90.00
_cell.angle_gamma   90.00
#
_symmetry.space_group_name_H-M   'P 1'
#
loop_
_entity.id
_entity.type
_entity.pdbx_description
1 polymer ?
#
loop_
_entity_poly.entity_id
_entity_poly.type
_entity_poly.pdbx_seq_one_letter_code
_entity_poly.pdbx_strand_id
1 'polypeptide(L)'
;MREIIVELDEAHEMEAGERLNAKSKASPTIELIGPNSPEVDSADLTKADNTRPKLRRSETFEEEKKRKYDERWTLRHAFYANMGGFRLRDSTGQVYIVTAKHINHLVRKRYIDLPRITPLEINDRSKSDSLAKFLAIMQVGWLAIQVVARTIQKLETTTLEITTLSFVVCTFGTFIAWYRKPYDVQTFVVLEMPAYAIEDIDLRFVERSGKQRDLLEEYVAGHQTSKVVDNNGRLLAPYNKLTIIDDGLPTFTASFTDLYGHFWGRKPYDANRIRNDRLPVMEKPVTIVCAITTLAYAGLHIAAWNIPLATNIERLLWRISSIVMICCVVAWFFMDHFEEFLAHRRAKKGKVTDGVIVPWWRIPASIVVAIVYGVSRLYVLVESFAALRWMPQSAYEQVDWGRWVPHL
;
A
#
# COMPACT_ATOMS: atom_id res chain seq x y z
N MET A 1 7.89 4.87 -12.35
CA MET A 1 8.58 3.57 -12.57
C MET A 1 8.46 3.06 -14.00
N ARG A 2 7.27 3.05 -14.62
CA ARG A 2 7.15 2.89 -16.09
C ARG A 2 8.11 3.80 -16.85
N GLU A 3 8.23 5.03 -16.40
CA GLU A 3 9.10 6.02 -17.03
C GLU A 3 10.60 5.78 -16.82
N ILE A 4 10.97 5.09 -15.73
CA ILE A 4 12.36 4.70 -15.46
C ILE A 4 12.74 3.53 -16.35
N ILE A 5 11.78 2.62 -16.58
CA ILE A 5 11.93 1.50 -17.51
C ILE A 5 12.12 2.04 -18.94
N VAL A 6 11.33 3.04 -19.35
CA VAL A 6 11.49 3.74 -20.63
C VAL A 6 12.86 4.43 -20.73
N GLU A 7 13.30 5.12 -19.67
CA GLU A 7 14.59 5.85 -19.63
C GLU A 7 15.81 4.91 -19.65
N LEU A 8 15.74 3.75 -18.98
CA LEU A 8 16.80 2.72 -19.02
C LEU A 8 16.89 2.05 -20.40
N ASP A 9 15.76 1.86 -21.08
CA ASP A 9 15.73 1.32 -22.44
C ASP A 9 16.23 2.33 -23.47
N GLU A 10 15.85 3.61 -23.38
CA GLU A 10 16.40 4.66 -24.23
C GLU A 10 17.94 4.75 -24.07
N ALA A 11 18.45 4.63 -22.85
CA ALA A 11 19.89 4.61 -22.60
C ALA A 11 20.59 3.36 -23.17
N HIS A 12 19.96 2.18 -23.08
CA HIS A 12 20.48 0.94 -23.64
C HIS A 12 20.39 0.89 -25.17
N GLU A 13 19.35 1.46 -25.77
CA GLU A 13 19.19 1.56 -27.23
C GLU A 13 20.19 2.56 -27.83
N MET A 14 20.51 3.66 -27.14
CA MET A 14 21.57 4.58 -27.58
C MET A 14 22.97 3.95 -27.48
N GLU A 15 23.26 3.16 -26.44
CA GLU A 15 24.54 2.40 -26.35
C GLU A 15 24.66 1.29 -27.41
N ALA A 16 23.54 0.66 -27.79
CA ALA A 16 23.50 -0.36 -28.85
C ALA A 16 23.54 0.25 -30.26
N GLY A 17 23.00 1.46 -30.45
CA GLY A 17 22.98 2.17 -31.73
C GLY A 17 24.32 2.73 -32.18
N GLU A 18 25.25 3.01 -31.26
CA GLU A 18 26.60 3.49 -31.60
C GLU A 18 27.61 2.37 -31.92
N ARG A 19 27.28 1.11 -31.60
CA ARG A 19 28.12 -0.04 -31.93
C ARG A 19 27.39 -0.97 -32.88
N LEU A 20 27.38 -0.64 -34.18
CA LEU A 20 27.50 -1.57 -35.32
C LEU A 20 27.42 -0.82 -36.67
N ASN A 21 28.45 -0.03 -36.95
CA ASN A 21 28.86 0.26 -38.34
C ASN A 21 30.31 -0.20 -38.52
N ALA A 22 30.52 -1.52 -38.50
CA ALA A 22 31.75 -2.13 -38.98
C ALA A 22 31.38 -3.34 -39.87
N LYS A 23 31.58 -3.18 -41.17
CA LYS A 23 31.42 -4.24 -42.19
C LYS A 23 32.48 -5.33 -42.03
N SER A 24 32.14 -6.52 -42.55
CA SER A 24 33.02 -7.61 -43.04
C SER A 24 33.47 -8.64 -41.97
N LYS A 25 33.46 -9.97 -42.14
CA LYS A 25 33.43 -10.87 -43.32
C LYS A 25 32.99 -12.30 -42.90
N ALA A 26 32.68 -13.14 -43.90
CA ALA A 26 32.20 -14.52 -43.80
C ALA A 26 33.00 -15.48 -42.90
N SER A 27 32.28 -16.43 -42.28
CA SER A 27 32.82 -17.57 -41.52
C SER A 27 33.63 -18.54 -42.39
N PRO A 28 34.77 -19.06 -41.90
CA PRO A 28 35.32 -20.31 -42.37
C PRO A 28 34.93 -21.45 -41.42
N THR A 29 34.42 -22.54 -42.00
CA THR A 29 34.31 -23.85 -41.35
C THR A 29 35.72 -24.43 -41.17
N ILE A 30 36.06 -24.88 -39.97
CA ILE A 30 37.27 -25.68 -39.71
C ILE A 30 36.83 -26.96 -38.99
N GLU A 31 36.90 -28.08 -39.71
CA GLU A 31 36.89 -29.43 -39.15
C GLU A 31 38.24 -29.70 -38.48
N LEU A 32 38.21 -30.21 -37.24
CA LEU A 32 39.41 -30.64 -36.53
C LEU A 32 39.53 -32.16 -36.58
N ILE A 33 40.48 -32.63 -37.38
CA ILE A 33 41.06 -33.98 -37.34
C ILE A 33 42.21 -33.96 -36.32
N GLY A 34 42.25 -34.90 -35.37
CA GLY A 34 43.47 -35.20 -34.60
C GLY A 34 43.22 -35.89 -33.25
N PRO A 35 43.99 -36.92 -32.87
CA PRO A 35 43.65 -37.85 -31.79
C PRO A 35 44.28 -37.47 -30.43
N ASN A 36 43.66 -37.97 -29.36
CA ASN A 36 44.07 -37.95 -27.95
C ASN A 36 43.72 -36.69 -27.14
N SER A 37 42.60 -36.78 -26.41
CA SER A 37 42.46 -36.20 -25.08
C SER A 37 41.46 -37.05 -24.27
N PRO A 38 41.69 -37.26 -22.97
CA PRO A 38 41.01 -38.28 -22.18
C PRO A 38 39.55 -37.92 -21.88
N GLU A 39 38.72 -38.95 -21.77
CA GLU A 39 37.33 -38.89 -21.35
C GLU A 39 37.19 -38.08 -20.05
N VAL A 40 36.43 -36.98 -20.10
CA VAL A 40 35.91 -36.32 -18.92
C VAL A 40 34.53 -36.92 -18.66
N ASP A 41 34.43 -37.64 -17.53
CA ASP A 41 33.21 -38.30 -17.07
C ASP A 41 31.99 -37.37 -17.13
N SER A 42 30.92 -37.89 -17.71
CA SER A 42 29.61 -37.24 -17.87
C SER A 42 28.82 -37.09 -16.55
N ALA A 43 29.49 -37.14 -15.40
CA ALA A 43 28.87 -37.10 -14.08
C ALA A 43 28.84 -35.71 -13.42
N ASP A 44 29.59 -34.72 -13.92
CA ASP A 44 29.71 -33.40 -13.25
C ASP A 44 28.89 -32.25 -13.90
N LEU A 45 27.99 -32.57 -14.85
CA LEU A 45 27.04 -31.61 -15.42
C LEU A 45 25.73 -31.48 -14.62
N THR A 46 25.73 -31.84 -13.34
CA THR A 46 24.56 -31.72 -12.47
C THR A 46 24.75 -30.67 -11.38
N LYS A 47 24.63 -29.38 -11.76
CA LYS A 47 24.13 -28.27 -10.92
C LYS A 47 24.04 -26.95 -11.72
N ALA A 48 23.33 -26.98 -12.85
CA ALA A 48 22.68 -25.77 -13.36
C ALA A 48 21.28 -25.72 -12.72
N ASP A 49 21.14 -24.82 -11.76
CA ASP A 49 19.96 -24.66 -10.92
C ASP A 49 18.70 -24.40 -11.77
N ASN A 50 17.67 -25.21 -11.54
CA ASN A 50 16.41 -25.19 -12.26
C ASN A 50 15.50 -24.06 -11.74
N THR A 51 15.77 -22.82 -12.10
CA THR A 51 14.79 -21.71 -11.97
C THR A 51 14.12 -21.44 -13.32
N ARG A 52 13.53 -22.47 -13.93
CA ARG A 52 12.76 -22.30 -15.17
C ARG A 52 11.37 -21.78 -14.82
N PRO A 53 10.96 -20.59 -15.29
CA PRO A 53 9.57 -20.17 -15.20
C PRO A 53 8.72 -21.20 -15.95
N LYS A 54 7.67 -21.74 -15.33
CA LYS A 54 6.74 -22.63 -16.03
C LYS A 54 5.99 -21.82 -17.08
N LEU A 55 6.38 -21.99 -18.34
CA LEU A 55 5.64 -21.48 -19.49
C LEU A 55 4.17 -21.91 -19.38
N ARG A 56 3.23 -20.98 -19.54
CA ARG A 56 1.84 -21.35 -19.85
C ARG A 56 1.88 -22.11 -21.17
N ARG A 57 1.05 -23.16 -21.29
CA ARG A 57 1.08 -24.19 -22.36
C ARG A 57 0.90 -23.66 -23.80
N SER A 58 0.90 -22.34 -24.03
CA SER A 58 0.68 -21.69 -25.33
C SER A 58 1.34 -20.32 -25.48
N GLU A 59 2.27 -19.90 -24.61
CA GLU A 59 2.92 -18.58 -24.72
C GLU A 59 4.10 -18.64 -25.70
N THR A 60 4.15 -17.72 -26.66
CA THR A 60 5.30 -17.59 -27.60
C THR A 60 6.49 -16.88 -26.94
N PHE A 61 7.70 -17.05 -27.45
CA PHE A 61 8.91 -16.41 -26.89
C PHE A 61 8.85 -14.87 -26.89
N GLU A 62 8.20 -14.27 -27.89
CA GLU A 62 7.99 -12.81 -27.94
C GLU A 62 6.98 -12.34 -26.89
N GLU A 63 5.90 -13.10 -26.67
CA GLU A 63 4.95 -12.83 -25.59
C GLU A 63 5.59 -12.99 -24.22
N GLU A 64 6.43 -14.01 -24.03
CA GLU A 64 7.19 -14.22 -22.80
C GLU A 64 8.16 -13.06 -22.53
N LYS A 65 8.89 -12.60 -23.56
CA LYS A 65 9.83 -11.48 -23.44
C LYS A 65 9.12 -10.17 -23.12
N LYS A 66 8.00 -9.89 -23.81
CA LYS A 66 7.15 -8.71 -23.55
C LYS A 66 6.52 -8.75 -22.17
N ARG A 67 6.01 -9.92 -21.72
CA ARG A 67 5.49 -10.10 -20.37
C ARG A 67 6.57 -9.92 -19.32
N LYS A 68 7.76 -10.50 -19.52
CA LYS A 68 8.91 -10.34 -18.61
C LYS A 68 9.33 -8.88 -18.46
N TYR A 69 9.19 -8.09 -19.53
CA TYR A 69 9.38 -6.65 -19.50
C TYR A 69 8.28 -5.91 -18.72
N ASP A 70 7.01 -6.20 -19.03
CA ASP A 70 5.84 -5.60 -18.36
C ASP A 70 5.74 -5.99 -16.86
N GLU A 71 6.28 -7.14 -16.49
CA GLU A 71 6.28 -7.68 -15.12
C GLU A 71 7.54 -7.35 -14.31
N ARG A 72 8.54 -6.69 -14.92
CA ARG A 72 9.84 -6.43 -14.29
C ARG A 72 9.73 -5.62 -13.00
N TRP A 73 8.75 -4.72 -12.92
CA TRP A 73 8.32 -4.14 -11.65
C TRP A 73 6.82 -3.83 -11.65
N THR A 74 6.14 -4.28 -10.60
CA THR A 74 4.68 -4.14 -10.46
C THR A 74 4.30 -3.65 -9.08
N LEU A 75 3.04 -3.26 -8.87
CA LEU A 75 2.54 -2.89 -7.54
C LEU A 75 2.75 -4.00 -6.50
N ARG A 76 2.79 -5.27 -6.92
CA ARG A 76 3.10 -6.41 -6.06
C ARG A 76 4.53 -6.32 -5.50
N HIS A 77 5.51 -5.95 -6.32
CA HIS A 77 6.89 -5.71 -5.89
C HIS A 77 6.99 -4.57 -4.89
N ALA A 78 6.23 -3.49 -5.12
CA ALA A 78 6.18 -2.37 -4.19
C ALA A 78 5.58 -2.77 -2.83
N PHE A 79 4.48 -3.54 -2.82
CA PHE A 79 3.94 -4.10 -1.57
C PHE A 79 4.92 -5.06 -0.89
N TYR A 80 5.57 -5.94 -1.66
CA TYR A 80 6.58 -6.86 -1.15
C TYR A 80 7.75 -6.12 -0.48
N ALA A 81 8.25 -5.04 -1.12
CA ALA A 81 9.28 -4.17 -0.55
C ALA A 81 8.83 -3.52 0.76
N ASN A 82 7.63 -2.93 0.76
CA ASN A 82 7.09 -2.24 1.95
C ASN A 82 6.71 -3.21 3.09
N MET A 83 6.56 -4.50 2.80
CA MET A 83 6.43 -5.56 3.80
C MET A 83 7.78 -6.07 4.33
N GLY A 84 8.90 -5.53 3.86
CA GLY A 84 10.25 -5.94 4.25
C GLY A 84 10.78 -7.15 3.48
N GLY A 85 10.15 -7.51 2.36
CA GLY A 85 10.57 -8.62 1.50
C GLY A 85 11.90 -8.37 0.77
N PHE A 86 12.42 -7.14 0.78
CA PHE A 86 13.77 -6.82 0.33
C PHE A 86 14.66 -6.34 1.48
N ARG A 87 15.93 -6.68 1.37
CA ARG A 87 17.04 -6.19 2.19
C ARG A 87 18.14 -5.69 1.27
N LEU A 88 18.84 -4.63 1.66
CA LEU A 88 19.99 -4.12 0.92
C LEU A 88 21.25 -4.51 1.68
N ARG A 89 22.22 -5.11 1.01
CA ARG A 89 23.58 -5.29 1.53
C ARG A 89 24.50 -4.28 0.85
N ASP A 90 25.21 -3.49 1.64
CA ASP A 90 26.20 -2.53 1.13
C ASP A 90 27.60 -3.16 0.98
N SER A 91 28.56 -2.37 0.48
CA SER A 91 29.96 -2.77 0.34
C SER A 91 30.64 -3.16 1.66
N THR A 92 30.14 -2.68 2.80
CA THR A 92 30.66 -3.03 4.14
C THR A 92 30.15 -4.39 4.62
N GLY A 93 29.15 -4.95 3.92
CA GLY A 93 28.48 -6.19 4.28
C GLY A 93 27.29 -6.00 5.24
N GLN A 94 27.00 -4.77 5.65
CA GLN A 94 25.88 -4.44 6.53
C GLN A 94 24.56 -4.56 5.77
N VAL A 95 23.53 -5.07 6.45
CA VAL A 95 22.22 -5.35 5.86
C VAL A 95 21.16 -4.39 6.39
N TYR A 96 20.42 -3.76 5.49
CA TYR A 96 19.43 -2.72 5.79
C TYR A 96 18.06 -3.08 5.25
N ILE A 97 17.04 -2.54 5.91
CA ILE A 97 15.67 -2.65 5.44
C ILE A 97 15.41 -1.58 4.37
N VAL A 98 14.85 -1.99 3.24
CA VAL A 98 14.53 -1.09 2.13
C VAL A 98 13.06 -1.16 1.74
N THR A 99 12.49 0.01 1.48
CA THR A 99 11.11 0.19 0.99
C THR A 99 11.11 0.28 -0.54
N ALA A 100 9.93 0.26 -1.15
CA ALA A 100 9.79 0.48 -2.60
C ALA A 100 10.38 1.83 -3.03
N LYS A 101 10.33 2.83 -2.14
CA LYS A 101 10.86 4.16 -2.39
C LYS A 101 12.39 4.19 -2.38
N HIS A 102 13.01 3.50 -1.42
CA HIS A 102 14.46 3.32 -1.38
C HIS A 102 14.97 2.64 -2.64
N ILE A 103 14.33 1.54 -3.05
CA ILE A 103 14.70 0.81 -4.28
C ILE A 103 14.58 1.73 -5.50
N ASN A 104 13.48 2.48 -5.61
CA ASN A 104 13.29 3.43 -6.71
C ASN A 104 14.39 4.50 -6.78
N HIS A 105 14.84 5.03 -5.64
CA HIS A 105 15.95 6.00 -5.58
C HIS A 105 17.28 5.37 -6.01
N LEU A 106 17.60 4.21 -5.46
CA LEU A 106 18.87 3.51 -5.72
C LEU A 106 18.99 3.07 -7.19
N VAL A 107 17.89 2.60 -7.79
CA VAL A 107 17.87 2.22 -9.22
C VAL A 107 18.02 3.46 -10.11
N ARG A 108 17.33 4.56 -9.82
CA ARG A 108 17.45 5.81 -10.61
C ARG A 108 18.87 6.37 -10.63
N LYS A 109 19.55 6.29 -9.49
CA LYS A 109 20.94 6.74 -9.33
C LYS A 109 21.97 5.69 -9.74
N ARG A 110 21.53 4.53 -10.24
CA ARG A 110 22.38 3.41 -10.70
C ARG A 110 23.29 2.83 -9.60
N TYR A 111 22.85 2.89 -8.34
CA TYR A 111 23.53 2.22 -7.23
C TYR A 111 23.25 0.71 -7.21
N ILE A 112 22.06 0.31 -7.65
CA ILE A 112 21.65 -1.09 -7.76
C ILE A 112 20.91 -1.31 -9.08
N ASP A 113 20.96 -2.54 -9.59
CA ASP A 113 20.10 -2.98 -10.68
C ASP A 113 18.66 -3.15 -10.19
N LEU A 114 17.70 -2.98 -11.12
CA LEU A 114 16.31 -3.30 -10.85
C LEU A 114 16.18 -4.79 -10.42
N PRO A 115 15.51 -5.10 -9.29
CA PRO A 115 15.39 -6.48 -8.83
C PRO A 115 14.81 -7.39 -9.91
N ARG A 116 15.46 -8.54 -10.13
CA ARG A 116 15.09 -9.50 -11.19
C ARG A 116 13.98 -10.47 -10.78
N ILE A 117 13.57 -10.44 -9.51
CA ILE A 117 12.52 -11.31 -8.98
C ILE A 117 11.23 -11.10 -9.76
N THR A 118 10.53 -12.19 -10.10
CA THR A 118 9.28 -12.11 -10.86
C THR A 118 8.05 -12.02 -9.94
N PRO A 119 6.89 -11.52 -10.41
CA PRO A 119 5.65 -11.55 -9.64
C PRO A 119 5.22 -12.95 -9.22
N LEU A 120 5.61 -13.97 -10.00
CA LEU A 120 5.34 -15.38 -9.74
C LEU A 120 6.19 -15.89 -8.57
N GLU A 121 7.48 -15.59 -8.55
CA GLU A 121 8.37 -15.94 -7.44
C GLU A 121 7.92 -15.27 -6.12
N ILE A 122 7.42 -14.03 -6.17
CA ILE A 122 6.80 -13.39 -5.01
C ILE A 122 5.52 -14.11 -4.59
N ASN A 123 4.73 -14.60 -5.56
CA ASN A 123 3.49 -15.32 -5.28
C ASN A 123 3.76 -16.67 -4.62
N ASP A 124 4.78 -17.39 -5.06
CA ASP A 124 5.17 -18.69 -4.51
C ASP A 124 5.65 -18.54 -3.06
N ARG A 125 6.24 -17.39 -2.71
CA ARG A 125 6.60 -17.04 -1.32
C ARG A 125 5.40 -16.60 -0.49
N SER A 126 4.31 -16.21 -1.11
CA SER A 126 3.11 -15.74 -0.44
C SER A 126 2.24 -16.94 -0.09
N LYS A 127 2.09 -17.25 1.21
CA LYS A 127 1.14 -18.29 1.69
C LYS A 127 -0.30 -17.80 1.66
N SER A 128 -0.73 -17.32 0.50
CA SER A 128 -2.11 -16.98 0.25
C SER A 128 -2.89 -18.28 0.04
N ASP A 129 -3.68 -18.68 1.03
CA ASP A 129 -4.72 -19.70 0.80
C ASP A 129 -5.80 -19.10 -0.11
N SER A 130 -5.61 -19.30 -1.41
CA SER A 130 -6.48 -18.75 -2.45
C SER A 130 -7.89 -19.33 -2.38
N LEU A 131 -8.03 -20.59 -1.91
CA LEU A 131 -9.32 -21.24 -1.76
C LEU A 131 -10.09 -20.65 -0.58
N ALA A 132 -9.46 -20.51 0.59
CA ALA A 132 -10.10 -19.90 1.75
C ALA A 132 -10.56 -18.46 1.47
N LYS A 133 -9.74 -17.66 0.76
CA LYS A 133 -10.11 -16.31 0.34
C LYS A 133 -11.30 -16.29 -0.62
N PHE A 134 -11.29 -17.19 -1.60
CA PHE A 134 -12.40 -17.30 -2.54
C PHE A 134 -13.71 -17.66 -1.81
N LEU A 135 -13.67 -18.66 -0.93
CA LEU A 135 -14.82 -19.06 -0.13
C LEU A 135 -15.30 -17.95 0.79
N ALA A 136 -14.39 -17.22 1.45
CA ALA A 136 -14.74 -16.08 2.29
C ALA A 136 -15.42 -14.96 1.49
N ILE A 137 -14.90 -14.63 0.30
CA ILE A 137 -15.51 -13.62 -0.58
C ILE A 137 -16.89 -14.08 -1.06
N MET A 138 -17.03 -15.36 -1.41
CA MET A 138 -18.31 -15.93 -1.81
C MET A 138 -19.33 -15.87 -0.66
N GLN A 139 -18.94 -16.22 0.57
CA GLN A 139 -19.79 -16.13 1.76
C GLN A 139 -20.24 -14.69 2.03
N VAL A 140 -19.30 -13.74 1.98
CA VAL A 140 -19.57 -12.31 2.20
C VAL A 140 -20.46 -11.73 1.10
N GLY A 141 -20.20 -12.09 -0.15
CA GLY A 141 -21.03 -11.69 -1.30
C GLY A 141 -22.43 -12.27 -1.22
N TRP A 142 -22.56 -13.53 -0.80
CA TRP A 142 -23.85 -14.19 -0.62
C TRP A 142 -24.69 -13.53 0.48
N LEU A 143 -24.09 -13.15 1.60
CA LEU A 143 -24.77 -12.36 2.64
C LEU A 143 -25.31 -11.04 2.07
N ALA A 144 -24.50 -10.31 1.30
CA ALA A 144 -24.95 -9.06 0.70
C ALA A 144 -26.11 -9.27 -0.29
N ILE A 145 -26.02 -10.32 -1.11
CA ILE A 145 -27.09 -10.71 -2.03
C ILE A 145 -28.38 -11.07 -1.27
N GLN A 146 -28.28 -11.81 -0.16
CA GLN A 146 -29.43 -12.13 0.69
C GLN A 146 -30.09 -10.86 1.25
N VAL A 147 -29.33 -9.93 1.81
CA VAL A 147 -29.89 -8.69 2.39
C VAL A 147 -30.60 -7.85 1.35
N VAL A 148 -30.01 -7.71 0.16
CA VAL A 148 -30.65 -7.01 -0.98
C VAL A 148 -31.94 -7.74 -1.40
N ALA A 149 -31.91 -9.06 -1.46
CA ALA A 149 -33.07 -9.85 -1.85
C ALA A 149 -34.23 -9.75 -0.85
N ARG A 150 -33.95 -9.81 0.45
CA ARG A 150 -34.93 -9.56 1.52
C ARG A 150 -35.59 -8.19 1.33
N THR A 151 -34.80 -7.16 1.06
CA THR A 151 -35.29 -5.80 0.81
C THR A 151 -36.24 -5.74 -0.38
N ILE A 152 -35.90 -6.40 -1.50
CA ILE A 152 -36.74 -6.45 -2.72
C ILE A 152 -38.06 -7.19 -2.45
N GLN A 153 -38.00 -8.28 -1.68
CA GLN A 153 -39.17 -9.08 -1.31
C GLN A 153 -40.00 -8.46 -0.16
N LYS A 154 -39.61 -7.26 0.33
CA LYS A 154 -40.22 -6.56 1.46
C LYS A 154 -40.23 -7.40 2.76
N LEU A 155 -39.23 -8.26 2.92
CA LEU A 155 -38.97 -8.96 4.16
C LEU A 155 -38.20 -8.04 5.11
N GLU A 156 -38.52 -8.16 6.40
CA GLU A 156 -37.81 -7.42 7.44
C GLU A 156 -36.34 -7.87 7.47
N THR A 157 -35.45 -6.88 7.50
CA THR A 157 -34.00 -7.08 7.59
C THR A 157 -33.57 -6.75 9.00
N THR A 158 -32.81 -7.65 9.63
CA THR A 158 -32.32 -7.46 10.99
C THR A 158 -31.29 -6.34 11.06
N THR A 159 -31.21 -5.66 12.20
CA THR A 159 -30.13 -4.69 12.44
C THR A 159 -28.75 -5.33 12.35
N LEU A 160 -28.61 -6.61 12.73
CA LEU A 160 -27.39 -7.38 12.57
C LEU A 160 -27.02 -7.59 11.10
N GLU A 161 -27.97 -7.93 10.24
CA GLU A 161 -27.76 -8.03 8.78
C GLU A 161 -27.32 -6.71 8.16
N ILE A 162 -27.90 -5.57 8.60
CA ILE A 162 -27.48 -4.24 8.13
C ILE A 162 -26.07 -3.90 8.60
N THR A 163 -25.77 -4.14 9.88
CA THR A 163 -24.46 -3.85 10.45
C THR A 163 -23.38 -4.72 9.82
N THR A 164 -23.66 -6.01 9.59
CA THR A 164 -22.76 -6.90 8.86
C THR A 164 -22.58 -6.46 7.41
N LEU A 165 -23.66 -6.11 6.69
CA LEU A 165 -23.57 -5.55 5.34
C LEU A 165 -22.70 -4.29 5.29
N SER A 166 -22.75 -3.46 6.32
CA SER A 166 -21.88 -2.27 6.44
C SER A 166 -20.41 -2.68 6.51
N PHE A 167 -20.06 -3.66 7.36
CA PHE A 167 -18.71 -4.23 7.38
C PHE A 167 -18.30 -4.86 6.05
N VAL A 168 -19.24 -5.48 5.33
CA VAL A 168 -19.01 -6.06 4.00
C VAL A 168 -18.54 -4.99 3.00
N VAL A 169 -19.14 -3.80 2.98
CA VAL A 169 -18.70 -2.68 2.12
C VAL A 169 -17.23 -2.32 2.36
N CYS A 170 -16.84 -2.12 3.62
CA CYS A 170 -15.45 -1.83 3.98
C CYS A 170 -14.51 -2.97 3.64
N THR A 171 -14.97 -4.20 3.82
CA THR A 171 -14.21 -5.43 3.55
C THR A 171 -13.91 -5.56 2.06
N PHE A 172 -14.90 -5.37 1.18
CA PHE A 172 -14.69 -5.34 -0.26
C PHE A 172 -13.69 -4.26 -0.69
N GLY A 173 -13.84 -3.03 -0.18
CA GLY A 173 -12.90 -1.94 -0.47
C GLY A 173 -11.47 -2.29 -0.07
N THR A 174 -11.30 -2.89 1.11
CA THR A 174 -9.99 -3.36 1.60
C THR A 174 -9.42 -4.47 0.73
N PHE A 175 -10.24 -5.44 0.32
CA PHE A 175 -9.81 -6.52 -0.57
C PHE A 175 -9.35 -6.01 -1.93
N ILE A 176 -10.09 -5.07 -2.54
CA ILE A 176 -9.70 -4.48 -3.82
C ILE A 176 -8.35 -3.77 -3.68
N ALA A 177 -8.18 -2.96 -2.63
CA ALA A 177 -6.92 -2.25 -2.37
C ALA A 177 -5.75 -3.21 -2.13
N TRP A 178 -6.00 -4.35 -1.49
CA TRP A 178 -4.97 -5.34 -1.13
C TRP A 178 -4.87 -6.51 -2.10
N TYR A 179 -5.56 -6.48 -3.24
CA TYR A 179 -5.61 -7.60 -4.16
C TYR A 179 -4.22 -7.99 -4.69
N ARG A 180 -3.33 -7.00 -4.90
CA ARG A 180 -1.96 -7.23 -5.36
C ARG A 180 -0.94 -7.42 -4.23
N LYS A 181 -1.35 -7.36 -2.97
CA LYS A 181 -0.47 -7.48 -1.81
C LYS A 181 -0.18 -8.96 -1.53
N PRO A 182 1.10 -9.37 -1.39
CA PRO A 182 1.44 -10.73 -0.97
C PRO A 182 1.11 -10.97 0.52
N TYR A 183 0.91 -12.23 0.91
CA TYR A 183 0.47 -12.64 2.25
C TYR A 183 1.50 -13.54 2.91
N ASP A 184 1.73 -13.34 4.22
CA ASP A 184 2.65 -14.14 5.04
C ASP A 184 4.02 -14.39 4.38
N VAL A 185 4.67 -13.31 3.93
CA VAL A 185 6.02 -13.37 3.38
C VAL A 185 7.01 -13.57 4.53
N GLN A 186 7.61 -14.76 4.61
CA GLN A 186 8.54 -15.12 5.69
C GLN A 186 10.02 -14.98 5.32
N THR A 187 10.33 -14.84 4.03
CA THR A 187 11.70 -14.73 3.53
C THR A 187 11.89 -13.42 2.79
N PHE A 188 13.12 -12.90 2.83
CA PHE A 188 13.50 -11.70 2.09
C PHE A 188 14.43 -12.05 0.92
N VAL A 189 14.61 -11.08 0.03
CA VAL A 189 15.61 -11.09 -1.04
C VAL A 189 16.65 -10.04 -0.71
N VAL A 190 17.93 -10.43 -0.77
CA VAL A 190 19.04 -9.49 -0.60
C VAL A 190 19.35 -8.86 -1.95
N LEU A 191 19.39 -7.53 -1.96
CA LEU A 191 19.87 -6.70 -3.05
C LEU A 191 21.30 -6.31 -2.73
N GLU A 192 22.22 -6.61 -3.63
CA GLU A 192 23.64 -6.36 -3.44
C GLU A 192 24.02 -4.98 -4.01
N MET A 193 24.72 -4.17 -3.21
CA MET A 193 25.28 -2.88 -3.61
C MET A 193 26.81 -2.91 -3.36
N PRO A 194 27.57 -3.65 -4.18
CA PRO A 194 28.95 -4.01 -3.87
C PRO A 194 29.93 -2.83 -3.94
N ALA A 195 29.60 -1.79 -4.71
CA ALA A 195 30.51 -0.68 -5.02
C ALA A 195 30.39 0.53 -4.08
N TYR A 196 29.36 0.59 -3.22
CA TYR A 196 29.03 1.78 -2.45
C TYR A 196 28.66 1.42 -1.02
N ALA A 197 28.99 2.28 -0.06
CA ALA A 197 28.42 2.27 1.28
C ALA A 197 27.13 3.08 1.32
N ILE A 198 26.32 2.94 2.37
CA ILE A 198 25.11 3.75 2.53
C ILE A 198 25.43 5.24 2.62
N GLU A 199 26.57 5.57 3.21
CA GLU A 199 27.08 6.92 3.37
C GLU A 199 27.46 7.56 2.03
N ASP A 200 27.64 6.78 0.96
CA ASP A 200 28.00 7.29 -0.37
C ASP A 200 26.77 7.67 -1.22
N ILE A 201 25.56 7.32 -0.76
CA ILE A 201 24.34 7.57 -1.53
C ILE A 201 24.11 9.07 -1.71
N ASP A 202 23.93 9.52 -2.94
CA ASP A 202 23.59 10.91 -3.24
C ASP A 202 22.12 11.18 -2.91
N LEU A 203 21.88 12.20 -2.08
CA LEU A 203 20.56 12.64 -1.65
C LEU A 203 20.01 13.78 -2.51
N ARG A 204 20.79 14.26 -3.49
CA ARG A 204 20.35 15.31 -4.42
C ARG A 204 19.56 14.69 -5.56
N PHE A 205 18.43 15.30 -5.86
CA PHE A 205 17.54 14.84 -6.93
C PHE A 205 17.21 16.01 -7.86
N VAL A 206 17.26 15.77 -9.16
CA VAL A 206 16.78 16.74 -10.16
C VAL A 206 15.41 16.27 -10.62
N GLU A 207 14.38 17.07 -10.34
CA GLU A 207 13.05 16.82 -10.86
C GLU A 207 13.01 16.98 -12.38
N ARG A 208 12.00 16.38 -13.01
CA ARG A 208 11.72 16.58 -14.45
C ARG A 208 11.46 18.04 -14.83
N SER A 209 11.07 18.86 -13.86
CA SER A 209 10.90 20.31 -13.99
C SER A 209 12.24 21.06 -14.09
N GLY A 210 13.38 20.37 -13.96
CA GLY A 210 14.73 20.95 -13.85
C GLY A 210 15.05 21.46 -12.44
N LYS A 211 14.12 21.37 -11.49
CA LYS A 211 14.33 21.82 -10.11
C LYS A 211 15.23 20.85 -9.36
N GLN A 212 16.37 21.34 -8.88
CA GLN A 212 17.24 20.59 -7.98
C GLN A 212 16.66 20.63 -6.56
N ARG A 213 16.58 19.45 -5.93
CA ARG A 213 16.13 19.23 -4.56
C ARG A 213 17.21 18.53 -3.78
N ASP A 214 17.49 19.00 -2.58
CA ASP A 214 18.36 18.32 -1.63
C ASP A 214 17.51 17.73 -0.53
N LEU A 215 17.38 16.40 -0.51
CA LEU A 215 16.50 15.71 0.43
C LEU A 215 16.96 15.91 1.88
N LEU A 216 18.25 16.11 2.13
CA LEU A 216 18.76 16.35 3.47
C LEU A 216 18.35 17.74 3.98
N GLU A 217 18.50 18.76 3.14
CA GLU A 217 18.09 20.13 3.49
C GLU A 217 16.58 20.20 3.73
N GLU A 218 15.78 19.56 2.87
CA GLU A 218 14.33 19.49 3.02
C GLU A 218 13.93 18.77 4.31
N TYR A 219 14.60 17.67 4.65
CA TYR A 219 14.38 16.92 5.88
C TYR A 219 14.66 17.80 7.11
N VAL A 220 15.82 18.45 7.15
CA VAL A 220 16.24 19.31 8.27
C VAL A 220 15.31 20.52 8.42
N ALA A 221 14.89 21.13 7.31
CA ALA A 221 13.92 22.23 7.32
C ALA A 221 12.55 21.80 7.91
N GLY A 222 12.12 20.57 7.66
CA GLY A 222 10.88 20.01 8.19
C GLY A 222 10.96 19.51 9.65
N HIS A 223 12.15 19.29 10.19
CA HIS A 223 12.40 18.64 11.49
C HIS A 223 13.27 19.49 12.43
N GLN A 224 12.97 20.79 12.55
CA GLN A 224 13.76 21.74 13.37
C GLN A 224 13.92 21.35 14.86
N THR A 225 13.00 20.54 15.38
CA THR A 225 12.96 20.04 16.77
C THR A 225 13.89 18.86 17.03
N SER A 226 14.29 18.14 15.99
CA SER A 226 15.11 16.93 16.08
C SER A 226 16.53 17.23 15.60
N LYS A 227 17.54 17.06 16.48
CA LYS A 227 18.96 17.15 16.09
C LYS A 227 19.34 15.92 15.27
N VAL A 228 19.16 16.01 13.96
CA VAL A 228 19.41 14.93 12.99
C VAL A 228 20.83 14.99 12.44
N VAL A 229 21.39 16.20 12.35
CA VAL A 229 22.75 16.46 11.90
C VAL A 229 23.59 17.10 13.00
N ASP A 230 24.89 16.84 12.98
CA ASP A 230 25.87 17.51 13.82
C ASP A 230 26.16 18.94 13.32
N ASN A 231 27.00 19.69 14.05
CA ASN A 231 27.39 21.05 13.67
C ASN A 231 28.17 21.12 12.35
N ASN A 232 28.63 19.98 11.83
CA ASN A 232 29.40 19.83 10.60
C ASN A 232 28.53 19.29 9.43
N GLY A 233 27.23 19.12 9.63
CA GLY A 233 26.29 18.62 8.63
C GLY A 233 26.28 17.10 8.44
N ARG A 234 26.92 16.33 9.32
CA ARG A 234 26.92 14.85 9.29
C ARG A 234 25.71 14.29 10.03
N LEU A 235 25.10 13.24 9.50
CA LEU A 235 23.98 12.56 10.15
C LEU A 235 24.42 11.92 11.46
N LEU A 236 23.64 12.17 12.52
CA LEU A 236 23.85 11.54 13.83
C LEU A 236 23.19 10.17 13.85
N ALA A 237 23.84 9.17 14.46
CA ALA A 237 23.20 7.90 14.73
C ALA A 237 21.93 8.12 15.59
N PRO A 238 20.80 7.44 15.32
CA PRO A 238 20.61 6.29 14.41
C PRO A 238 20.23 6.63 12.95
N TYR A 239 20.29 7.90 12.52
CA TYR A 239 19.89 8.30 11.16
C TYR A 239 20.95 7.94 10.13
N ASN A 240 20.50 7.49 8.95
CA ASN A 240 21.35 7.18 7.80
C ASN A 240 20.72 7.74 6.51
N LYS A 241 21.41 7.64 5.37
CA LYS A 241 20.92 8.22 4.12
C LYS A 241 19.60 7.60 3.61
N LEU A 242 19.33 6.32 3.89
CA LEU A 242 18.02 5.72 3.59
C LEU A 242 16.90 6.39 4.38
N THR A 243 17.14 6.75 5.64
CA THR A 243 16.13 7.45 6.48
C THR A 243 15.71 8.80 5.89
N ILE A 244 16.62 9.45 5.15
CA ILE A 244 16.38 10.74 4.49
C ILE A 244 15.61 10.55 3.18
N ILE A 245 15.93 9.50 2.40
CA ILE A 245 15.19 9.15 1.17
C ILE A 245 13.71 8.88 1.47
N ASP A 246 13.39 8.44 2.68
CA ASP A 246 12.02 8.30 3.15
C ASP A 246 11.29 9.64 3.38
N ASP A 247 11.76 10.74 2.80
CA ASP A 247 11.15 12.08 2.65
C ASP A 247 11.00 12.94 3.90
N GLY A 248 11.46 12.54 5.09
CA GLY A 248 11.47 13.46 6.24
C GLY A 248 10.18 14.23 6.46
N LEU A 249 9.03 13.65 6.11
CA LEU A 249 7.73 14.25 6.37
C LEU A 249 7.32 13.74 7.75
N PRO A 250 6.91 14.63 8.65
CA PRO A 250 6.64 14.22 10.01
C PRO A 250 5.43 13.30 9.98
N THR A 251 5.61 12.07 10.46
CA THR A 251 4.48 11.17 10.64
C THR A 251 3.56 11.71 11.73
N PHE A 252 2.37 11.14 11.84
CA PHE A 252 1.50 11.43 12.99
C PHE A 252 2.25 11.20 14.30
N THR A 253 2.98 10.08 14.44
CA THR A 253 3.76 9.83 15.66
C THR A 253 4.90 10.82 15.82
N ALA A 254 5.66 11.16 14.77
CA ALA A 254 6.77 12.10 14.90
C ALA A 254 6.27 13.49 15.30
N SER A 255 5.23 13.99 14.63
CA SER A 255 4.56 15.25 15.00
C SER A 255 4.02 15.21 16.43
N PHE A 256 3.37 14.10 16.81
CA PHE A 256 2.78 13.93 18.13
C PHE A 256 3.83 13.77 19.23
N THR A 257 4.90 13.00 19.01
CA THR A 257 6.01 12.84 19.96
C THR A 257 6.88 14.07 20.04
N ASP A 258 7.00 14.86 18.98
CA ASP A 258 7.72 16.12 19.02
C ASP A 258 6.94 17.15 19.84
N LEU A 259 5.62 17.20 19.67
CA LEU A 259 4.74 18.12 20.38
C LEU A 259 4.44 17.70 21.83
N TYR A 260 4.23 16.40 22.08
CA TYR A 260 3.79 15.86 23.38
C TYR A 260 4.84 14.97 24.06
N GLY A 261 6.04 14.82 23.49
CA GLY A 261 7.09 13.97 24.04
C GLY A 261 7.59 14.38 25.42
N HIS A 262 7.36 15.64 25.83
CA HIS A 262 7.61 16.08 27.20
C HIS A 262 6.71 15.35 28.22
N PHE A 263 5.48 14.99 27.84
CA PHE A 263 4.53 14.32 28.75
C PHE A 263 4.68 12.79 28.76
N TRP A 264 5.03 12.19 27.62
CA TRP A 264 4.97 10.73 27.44
C TRP A 264 6.34 10.08 27.14
N GLY A 265 7.41 10.87 27.10
CA GLY A 265 8.73 10.44 26.65
C GLY A 265 8.81 10.33 25.12
N ARG A 266 10.02 10.54 24.58
CA ARG A 266 10.31 10.32 23.16
C ARG A 266 10.79 8.89 22.98
N LYS A 267 10.15 8.11 22.10
CA LYS A 267 10.73 6.83 21.66
C LYS A 267 11.89 7.13 20.70
N PRO A 268 13.08 6.53 20.89
CA PRO A 268 14.19 6.70 19.96
C PRO A 268 13.81 6.14 18.58
N TYR A 269 14.30 6.78 17.53
CA TYR A 269 14.12 6.32 16.16
C TYR A 269 14.82 4.96 15.96
N ASP A 270 14.14 4.03 15.29
CA ASP A 270 14.68 2.72 14.93
C ASP A 270 14.82 2.61 13.41
N ALA A 271 16.06 2.69 12.92
CA ALA A 271 16.40 2.58 11.50
C ALA A 271 16.13 1.17 10.93
N ASN A 272 16.01 0.16 11.79
CA ASN A 272 15.83 -1.23 11.41
C ASN A 272 14.36 -1.66 11.42
N ARG A 273 13.42 -0.70 11.37
CA ARG A 273 11.98 -0.98 11.31
C ARG A 273 11.30 -0.15 10.23
N ILE A 274 10.51 -0.82 9.37
CA ILE A 274 9.58 -0.11 8.49
C ILE A 274 8.49 0.52 9.35
N ARG A 275 8.40 1.84 9.28
CA ARG A 275 7.42 2.64 10.01
C ARG A 275 6.01 2.35 9.49
N ASN A 276 5.13 1.90 10.39
CA ASN A 276 3.71 1.66 10.11
C ASN A 276 2.80 2.83 10.53
N ASP A 277 3.36 3.87 11.15
CA ASP A 277 2.67 5.07 11.58
C ASP A 277 2.65 6.18 10.52
N ARG A 278 3.18 5.87 9.34
CA ARG A 278 3.20 6.78 8.20
C ARG A 278 1.87 6.67 7.46
N LEU A 279 1.01 7.67 7.63
CA LEU A 279 -0.09 7.91 6.71
C LEU A 279 0.49 8.69 5.52
N PRO A 280 0.60 8.09 4.31
CA PRO A 280 1.00 8.85 3.14
C PRO A 280 -0.03 9.96 2.89
N VAL A 281 0.42 11.11 2.38
CA VAL A 281 -0.51 12.11 1.84
C VAL A 281 -1.24 11.40 0.69
N MET A 282 -2.52 11.14 0.90
CA MET A 282 -3.33 10.42 -0.08
C MET A 282 -3.57 11.35 -1.27
N GLU A 283 -3.34 10.84 -2.48
CA GLU A 283 -3.76 11.55 -3.68
C GLU A 283 -5.28 11.78 -3.64
N LYS A 284 -5.73 12.89 -4.23
CA LYS A 284 -7.16 13.25 -4.26
C LYS A 284 -8.09 12.11 -4.68
N PRO A 285 -7.78 11.30 -5.72
CA PRO A 285 -8.65 10.18 -6.09
C PRO A 285 -8.77 9.15 -4.97
N VAL A 286 -7.69 8.87 -4.24
CA VAL A 286 -7.67 7.92 -3.13
C VAL A 286 -8.54 8.44 -1.98
N THR A 287 -8.38 9.71 -1.62
CA THR A 287 -9.19 10.35 -0.58
C THR A 287 -10.67 10.32 -0.91
N ILE A 288 -11.05 10.55 -2.17
CA ILE A 288 -12.44 10.46 -2.64
C ILE A 288 -12.99 9.03 -2.50
N VAL A 289 -12.22 8.02 -2.90
CA VAL A 289 -12.63 6.61 -2.75
C VAL A 289 -12.81 6.24 -1.27
N CYS A 290 -11.91 6.70 -0.39
CA CYS A 290 -12.05 6.51 1.06
C CYS A 290 -13.30 7.21 1.61
N ALA A 291 -13.60 8.43 1.14
CA ALA A 291 -14.79 9.18 1.53
C ALA A 291 -16.07 8.45 1.10
N ILE A 292 -16.15 7.99 -0.15
CA ILE A 292 -17.30 7.23 -0.66
C ILE A 292 -17.48 5.94 0.15
N THR A 293 -16.40 5.21 0.40
CA THR A 293 -16.46 3.94 1.14
C THR A 293 -16.95 4.12 2.58
N THR A 294 -16.47 5.15 3.27
CA THR A 294 -16.85 5.46 4.66
C THR A 294 -18.26 6.04 4.76
N LEU A 295 -18.69 6.85 3.78
CA LEU A 295 -20.06 7.32 3.66
C LEU A 295 -21.03 6.18 3.32
N ALA A 296 -20.64 5.22 2.47
CA ALA A 296 -21.45 4.04 2.19
C ALA A 296 -21.65 3.18 3.44
N TYR A 297 -20.58 2.97 4.23
CA TYR A 297 -20.66 2.30 5.54
C TYR A 297 -21.66 2.98 6.47
N ALA A 298 -21.52 4.29 6.71
CA ALA A 298 -22.39 5.01 7.62
C ALA A 298 -23.82 5.18 7.07
N GLY A 299 -23.95 5.29 5.74
CA GLY A 299 -25.21 5.43 5.02
C GLY A 299 -26.14 4.21 5.16
N LEU A 300 -25.59 3.00 5.23
CA LEU A 300 -26.38 1.78 5.45
C LEU A 300 -27.13 1.80 6.79
N HIS A 301 -26.52 2.34 7.84
CA HIS A 301 -27.18 2.48 9.14
C HIS A 301 -28.31 3.54 9.13
N ILE A 302 -28.19 4.58 8.28
CA ILE A 302 -29.29 5.53 8.05
C ILE A 302 -30.38 4.89 7.18
N ALA A 303 -30.03 4.12 6.15
CA ALA A 303 -31.00 3.43 5.29
C ALA A 303 -31.95 2.52 6.09
N ALA A 304 -31.45 1.96 7.19
CA ALA A 304 -32.20 1.26 8.22
C ALA A 304 -33.06 2.17 9.13
N TRP A 305 -33.64 3.24 8.59
CA TRP A 305 -34.32 4.30 9.37
C TRP A 305 -35.57 3.83 10.12
N ASN A 306 -36.28 2.86 9.54
CA ASN A 306 -37.60 2.41 9.96
C ASN A 306 -37.61 0.96 10.45
N ILE A 307 -36.45 0.38 10.79
CA ILE A 307 -36.40 -0.99 11.29
C ILE A 307 -37.23 -1.10 12.60
N PRO A 308 -38.08 -2.14 12.73
CA PRO A 308 -38.86 -2.37 13.92
C PRO A 308 -37.95 -2.80 15.08
N LEU A 309 -37.57 -1.83 15.91
CA LEU A 309 -36.90 -2.06 17.20
C LEU A 309 -37.92 -2.19 18.34
N ALA A 310 -37.52 -2.87 19.41
CA ALA A 310 -38.38 -3.26 20.53
C ALA A 310 -38.99 -2.05 21.27
N THR A 311 -38.26 -0.94 21.35
CA THR A 311 -38.75 0.28 21.99
C THR A 311 -38.59 1.52 21.10
N ASN A 312 -39.43 2.54 21.36
CA ASN A 312 -39.30 3.84 20.70
C ASN A 312 -37.98 4.54 21.04
N ILE A 313 -37.42 4.29 22.24
CA ILE A 313 -36.15 4.85 22.69
C ILE A 313 -35.00 4.24 21.89
N GLU A 314 -34.98 2.92 21.70
CA GLU A 314 -33.97 2.24 20.88
C GLU A 314 -34.02 2.72 19.43
N ARG A 315 -35.23 2.88 18.87
CA ARG A 315 -35.39 3.46 17.53
C ARG A 315 -34.87 4.89 17.43
N LEU A 316 -35.11 5.71 18.45
CA LEU A 316 -34.61 7.08 18.48
C LEU A 316 -33.08 7.12 18.59
N LEU A 317 -32.49 6.32 19.51
CA LEU A 317 -31.05 6.24 19.71
C LEU A 317 -30.32 5.68 18.49
N TRP A 318 -30.91 4.71 17.78
CA TRP A 318 -30.41 4.22 16.49
C TRP A 318 -30.32 5.37 15.48
N ARG A 319 -31.41 6.11 15.28
CA ARG A 319 -31.45 7.23 14.33
C ARG A 319 -30.44 8.32 14.66
N ILE A 320 -30.36 8.71 15.93
CA ILE A 320 -29.39 9.70 16.40
C ILE A 320 -27.98 9.20 16.13
N SER A 321 -27.66 7.95 16.50
CA SER A 321 -26.33 7.38 16.32
C SER A 321 -25.92 7.28 14.85
N SER A 322 -26.84 6.87 13.97
CA SER A 322 -26.59 6.78 12.53
C SER A 322 -26.35 8.16 11.90
N ILE A 323 -27.10 9.19 12.30
CA ILE A 323 -26.87 10.58 11.87
C ILE A 323 -25.52 11.07 12.37
N VAL A 324 -25.24 10.89 13.66
CA VAL A 324 -23.98 11.33 14.28
C VAL A 324 -22.78 10.68 13.59
N MET A 325 -22.87 9.40 13.21
CA MET A 325 -21.82 8.73 12.45
C MET A 325 -21.57 9.39 11.09
N ILE A 326 -22.62 9.67 10.30
CA ILE A 326 -22.45 10.38 9.02
C ILE A 326 -21.89 11.79 9.24
N CYS A 327 -22.40 12.54 10.21
CA CYS A 327 -21.91 13.87 10.51
C CYS A 327 -20.43 13.86 10.91
N CYS A 328 -19.97 12.87 11.69
CA CYS A 328 -18.57 12.70 12.04
C CYS A 328 -17.70 12.42 10.82
N VAL A 329 -18.16 11.56 9.89
CA VAL A 329 -17.45 11.27 8.63
C VAL A 329 -17.32 12.55 7.79
N VAL A 330 -18.42 13.28 7.60
CA VAL A 330 -18.41 14.55 6.85
C VAL A 330 -17.50 15.58 7.52
N ALA A 331 -17.58 15.73 8.85
CA ALA A 331 -16.73 16.64 9.60
C ALA A 331 -15.24 16.28 9.45
N TRP A 332 -14.89 14.99 9.48
CA TRP A 332 -13.52 14.52 9.27
C TRP A 332 -12.96 14.94 7.91
N PHE A 333 -13.68 14.62 6.82
CA PHE A 333 -13.24 14.99 5.48
C PHE A 333 -13.26 16.50 5.25
N PHE A 334 -14.22 17.21 5.85
CA PHE A 334 -14.27 18.66 5.80
C PHE A 334 -13.04 19.29 6.48
N MET A 335 -12.69 18.84 7.69
CA MET A 335 -11.49 19.31 8.39
C MET A 335 -10.22 19.06 7.56
N ASP A 336 -10.14 17.93 6.85
CA ASP A 336 -9.03 17.61 5.96
C ASP A 336 -8.91 18.55 4.76
N HIS A 337 -9.99 18.69 3.99
CA HIS A 337 -10.00 19.50 2.78
C HIS A 337 -9.97 21.00 3.07
N PHE A 338 -10.57 21.42 4.19
CA PHE A 338 -10.54 22.81 4.63
C PHE A 338 -9.13 23.26 4.97
N GLU A 339 -8.36 22.43 5.68
CA GLU A 339 -6.95 22.73 5.96
C GLU A 339 -6.10 22.81 4.70
N GLU A 340 -6.30 21.88 3.76
CA GLU A 340 -5.60 21.91 2.49
C GLU A 340 -5.96 23.15 1.66
N PHE A 341 -7.25 23.53 1.64
CA PHE A 341 -7.71 24.76 1.02
C PHE A 341 -7.08 26.01 1.65
N LEU A 342 -7.01 26.06 2.98
CA LEU A 342 -6.34 27.14 3.71
C LEU A 342 -4.83 27.15 3.42
N ALA A 343 -4.18 26.00 3.35
CA ALA A 343 -2.77 25.86 3.01
C ALA A 343 -2.49 26.39 1.59
N HIS A 344 -3.30 26.00 0.59
CA HIS A 344 -3.19 26.53 -0.77
C HIS A 344 -3.41 28.03 -0.85
N ARG A 345 -4.38 28.58 -0.09
CA ARG A 345 -4.59 30.03 -0.01
C ARG A 345 -3.41 30.76 0.64
N ARG A 346 -2.79 30.19 1.67
CA ARG A 346 -1.59 30.73 2.33
C ARG A 346 -0.39 30.74 1.37
N ALA A 347 -0.18 29.63 0.66
CA ALA A 347 0.86 29.49 -0.36
C ALA A 347 0.69 30.52 -1.50
N LYS A 348 -0.53 30.69 -2.03
CA LYS A 348 -0.81 31.72 -3.05
C LYS A 348 -0.56 33.16 -2.58
N LYS A 349 -0.63 33.41 -1.28
CA LYS A 349 -0.35 34.72 -0.67
C LYS A 349 1.13 34.90 -0.28
N GLY A 350 2.02 33.99 -0.68
CA GLY A 350 3.45 34.05 -0.37
C GLY A 350 3.80 33.87 1.11
N LYS A 351 2.84 33.46 1.95
CA LYS A 351 3.09 33.16 3.36
C LYS A 351 3.63 31.74 3.47
N VAL A 352 4.95 31.61 3.62
CA VAL A 352 5.58 30.36 4.03
C VAL A 352 5.17 30.11 5.48
N THR A 353 4.35 29.09 5.73
CA THR A 353 4.00 28.68 7.09
C THR A 353 5.22 28.05 7.74
N ASP A 354 5.72 28.65 8.81
CA ASP A 354 6.79 28.13 9.66
C ASP A 354 6.36 26.78 10.25
N GLY A 355 6.74 25.67 9.60
CA GLY A 355 6.82 24.31 10.16
C GLY A 355 5.54 23.63 10.68
N VAL A 356 4.45 24.35 10.96
CA VAL A 356 3.24 23.78 11.56
C VAL A 356 2.30 23.30 10.45
N ILE A 357 2.54 22.05 10.02
CA ILE A 357 1.74 21.33 9.02
C ILE A 357 0.30 21.11 9.50
N VAL A 358 0.07 21.10 10.82
CA VAL A 358 -1.22 20.76 11.45
C VAL A 358 -1.60 21.83 12.49
N PRO A 359 -2.74 22.53 12.35
CA PRO A 359 -3.18 23.51 13.34
C PRO A 359 -3.37 22.90 14.73
N TRP A 360 -3.10 23.69 15.78
CA TRP A 360 -3.25 23.26 17.18
C TRP A 360 -4.67 22.76 17.53
N TRP A 361 -5.71 23.31 16.87
CA TRP A 361 -7.10 22.93 17.10
C TRP A 361 -7.48 21.60 16.45
N ARG A 362 -6.73 21.15 15.43
CA ARG A 362 -7.08 19.98 14.64
C ARG A 362 -6.99 18.70 15.45
N ILE A 363 -5.94 18.54 16.26
CA ILE A 363 -5.75 17.36 17.10
C ILE A 363 -6.91 17.19 18.11
N PRO A 364 -7.25 18.18 18.95
CA PRO A 364 -8.38 18.05 19.87
C PRO A 364 -9.72 17.87 19.15
N ALA A 365 -9.95 18.55 18.02
CA ALA A 365 -11.16 18.34 17.22
C ALA A 365 -11.27 16.90 16.68
N SER A 366 -10.17 16.32 16.19
CA SER A 366 -10.10 14.92 15.75
C SER A 366 -10.37 13.95 16.91
N ILE A 367 -9.87 14.24 18.12
CA ILE A 367 -10.14 13.42 19.32
C ILE A 367 -11.63 13.43 19.65
N VAL A 368 -12.26 14.61 19.66
CA VAL A 368 -13.70 14.74 19.92
C VAL A 368 -14.52 13.97 18.89
N VAL A 369 -14.23 14.14 17.60
CA VAL A 369 -14.90 13.40 16.53
C VAL A 369 -14.71 11.89 16.66
N ALA A 370 -13.50 11.44 17.02
CA ALA A 370 -13.22 10.01 17.23
C ALA A 370 -14.00 9.43 18.42
N ILE A 371 -14.11 10.15 19.54
CA ILE A 371 -14.87 9.72 20.72
C ILE A 371 -16.36 9.65 20.39
N VAL A 372 -16.92 10.71 19.81
CA VAL A 372 -18.34 10.79 19.46
C VAL A 372 -18.70 9.68 18.46
N TYR A 373 -17.90 9.52 17.41
CA TYR A 373 -18.06 8.42 16.46
C TYR A 373 -17.94 7.04 17.13
N GLY A 374 -16.96 6.86 18.03
CA GLY A 374 -16.73 5.62 18.75
C GLY A 374 -17.91 5.22 19.63
N VAL A 375 -18.49 6.18 20.37
CA VAL A 375 -19.67 5.94 21.21
C VAL A 375 -20.89 5.59 20.36
N SER A 376 -21.18 6.37 19.30
CA SER A 376 -22.30 6.07 18.39
C SER A 376 -22.14 4.71 17.72
N ARG A 377 -20.92 4.36 17.31
CA ARG A 377 -20.63 3.06 16.71
C ARG A 377 -20.78 1.91 17.70
N LEU A 378 -20.33 2.09 18.94
CA LEU A 378 -20.51 1.09 20.00
C LEU A 378 -21.99 0.85 20.27
N TYR A 379 -22.80 1.92 20.33
CA TYR A 379 -24.24 1.79 20.49
C TYR A 379 -24.86 1.00 19.33
N VAL A 380 -24.61 1.37 18.07
CA VAL A 380 -25.13 0.66 16.89
C VAL A 380 -24.75 -0.82 16.91
N LEU A 381 -23.52 -1.14 17.30
CA LEU A 381 -23.06 -2.52 17.42
C LEU A 381 -23.82 -3.28 18.50
N VAL A 382 -23.95 -2.71 19.71
CA VAL A 382 -24.68 -3.33 20.83
C VAL A 382 -26.16 -3.52 20.49
N GLU A 383 -26.79 -2.49 19.92
CA GLU A 383 -28.19 -2.53 19.49
C GLU A 383 -28.42 -3.61 18.42
N SER A 384 -27.43 -3.85 17.55
CA SER A 384 -27.53 -4.91 16.53
C SER A 384 -27.70 -6.30 17.12
N PHE A 385 -27.13 -6.56 18.31
CA PHE A 385 -27.34 -7.81 19.03
C PHE A 385 -28.57 -7.74 19.93
N ALA A 386 -28.79 -6.61 20.62
CA ALA A 386 -29.92 -6.45 21.52
C ALA A 386 -31.27 -6.57 20.80
N ALA A 387 -31.36 -6.07 19.57
CA ALA A 387 -32.56 -6.16 18.74
C ALA A 387 -33.01 -7.61 18.46
N LEU A 388 -32.11 -8.60 18.51
CA LEU A 388 -32.47 -10.01 18.31
C LEU A 388 -33.45 -10.55 19.36
N ARG A 389 -33.55 -9.88 20.52
CA ARG A 389 -34.50 -10.26 21.58
C ARG A 389 -35.96 -10.10 21.16
N TRP A 390 -36.22 -9.29 20.14
CA TRP A 390 -37.56 -9.01 19.64
C TRP A 390 -37.50 -8.73 18.14
N MET A 391 -37.93 -9.70 17.33
CA MET A 391 -37.98 -9.57 15.88
C MET A 391 -39.35 -9.96 15.34
N PRO A 392 -39.85 -9.28 14.29
CA PRO A 392 -41.08 -9.67 13.60
C PRO A 392 -40.91 -11.03 12.91
N GLN A 393 -42.02 -11.74 12.70
CA GLN A 393 -42.03 -13.07 12.11
C GLN A 393 -41.36 -13.13 10.72
N SER A 394 -41.55 -12.09 9.90
CA SER A 394 -40.94 -11.98 8.57
C SER A 394 -39.41 -11.94 8.59
N ALA A 395 -38.79 -11.61 9.73
CA ALA A 395 -37.34 -11.70 9.89
C ALA A 395 -36.83 -13.15 9.85
N TYR A 396 -37.67 -14.13 10.20
CA TYR A 396 -37.33 -15.55 10.18
C TYR A 396 -37.67 -16.24 8.84
N GLU A 397 -38.38 -15.55 7.96
CA GLU A 397 -38.69 -16.05 6.62
C GLU A 397 -37.44 -16.02 5.73
N GLN A 398 -37.29 -17.04 4.89
CA GLN A 398 -36.19 -17.12 3.92
C GLN A 398 -36.56 -16.39 2.64
N VAL A 399 -35.54 -15.91 1.92
CA VAL A 399 -35.72 -15.34 0.58
C VAL A 399 -36.22 -16.43 -0.37
N ASP A 400 -37.35 -16.18 -1.03
CA ASP A 400 -37.88 -17.06 -2.06
C ASP A 400 -37.10 -16.84 -3.37
N TRP A 401 -36.06 -17.64 -3.59
CA TRP A 401 -35.27 -17.62 -4.82
C TRP A 401 -36.05 -18.15 -6.03
N GLY A 402 -37.09 -18.97 -5.82
CA GLY A 402 -37.89 -19.59 -6.88
C GLY A 402 -38.65 -18.57 -7.72
N ARG A 403 -39.00 -17.42 -7.14
CA ARG A 403 -39.64 -16.30 -7.84
C ARG A 403 -38.77 -15.68 -8.94
N TRP A 404 -37.46 -15.83 -8.87
CA TRP A 404 -36.52 -15.28 -9.86
C TRP A 404 -35.99 -16.31 -10.86
N VAL A 405 -36.27 -17.59 -10.62
CA VAL A 405 -35.99 -18.65 -11.59
C VAL A 405 -37.13 -18.67 -12.61
N PRO A 406 -36.86 -18.49 -13.92
CA PRO A 406 -37.88 -18.65 -14.94
C PRO A 406 -38.52 -20.03 -14.80
N HIS A 407 -39.83 -20.06 -14.65
CA HIS A 407 -40.58 -21.31 -14.54
C HIS A 407 -40.54 -21.95 -15.94
N LEU A 408 -39.86 -23.08 -16.08
CA LEU A 408 -39.80 -23.87 -17.33
C LEU A 408 -41.05 -24.71 -17.50
#